data_AF-A0A916QXJ7-F1
#
_entry.id   AF-A0A916QXJ7-F1
#
_cell.length_a   1.000
_cell.length_b   1.000
_cell.length_c   1.000
_cell.angle_alpha   90.00
_cell.angle_beta   90.00
_cell.angle_gamma   90.00
#
_symmetry.space_group_name_H-M   'P 1'
#
loop_
_entity.id
_entity.type
_entity.pdbx_description
1 polymer ?
#
loop_
_entity_poly.entity_id
_entity_poly.type
_entity_poly.pdbx_seq_one_letter_code
_entity_poly.pdbx_strand_id
1 'polypeptide(L)'
;MKNQIVASIAALPFALGTAFAGAGVANAGGLTGGFSIGSVMTTIELSQGQLTFDPNPGPVGLAVTNGSFVNFNSAGIQGPLNFDGSTTGTSYTVDYFTNPFLDFGNLDFPGVDAGGGTGSIEDGINTFSLTKSTIDLMQMPDNPNVDILVSLHGFFEDENGHKTHGKGDLTLQLADTSVAEVQSIFNGTSDAASATFSGALVGEMKVDVPEPTVLFGLGVVTAGIVTSRRKKNS
;
A
#
# COMPACT_ATOMS: atom_id res chain seq x y z
N MET A 1 -14.46 72.88 -28.20
CA MET A 1 -13.16 72.25 -27.84
C MET A 1 -13.41 71.44 -26.57
N LYS A 2 -13.83 70.17 -26.69
CA LYS A 2 -13.01 68.95 -26.63
C LYS A 2 -12.08 68.91 -25.41
N ASN A 3 -12.46 68.12 -24.40
CA ASN A 3 -11.67 67.03 -23.81
C ASN A 3 -12.49 66.34 -22.70
N GLN A 4 -13.37 65.41 -23.09
CA GLN A 4 -13.89 64.40 -22.17
C GLN A 4 -12.87 63.27 -22.11
N ILE A 5 -12.17 63.14 -20.98
CA ILE A 5 -11.39 61.95 -20.67
C ILE A 5 -12.40 60.85 -20.34
N VAL A 6 -12.55 59.92 -21.27
CA VAL A 6 -13.35 58.70 -21.12
C VAL A 6 -12.71 57.86 -20.03
N ALA A 7 -13.43 57.68 -18.92
CA ALA A 7 -13.07 56.73 -17.88
C ALA A 7 -13.36 55.31 -18.38
N SER A 8 -12.34 54.62 -18.88
CA SER A 8 -12.38 53.19 -19.14
C SER A 8 -12.48 52.45 -17.80
N ILE A 9 -13.70 52.18 -17.34
CA ILE A 9 -13.94 51.13 -16.34
C ILE A 9 -13.59 49.81 -17.03
N ALA A 10 -12.35 49.36 -16.85
CA ALA A 10 -12.02 47.97 -17.08
C ALA A 10 -12.86 47.17 -16.08
N ALA A 11 -13.95 46.57 -16.59
CA ALA A 11 -14.68 45.54 -15.89
C ALA A 11 -13.72 44.36 -15.70
N LEU A 12 -13.03 44.35 -14.57
CA LEU A 12 -12.38 43.16 -14.06
C LEU A 12 -13.49 42.14 -13.81
N PRO A 13 -13.49 40.97 -14.47
CA PRO A 13 -14.35 39.90 -14.03
C PRO A 13 -13.88 39.52 -12.61
N PHE A 14 -14.71 39.81 -11.61
CA PHE A 14 -14.66 39.09 -10.35
C PHE A 14 -15.06 37.65 -10.65
N ALA A 15 -14.10 36.84 -11.11
CA ALA A 15 -14.13 35.40 -10.94
C ALA A 15 -13.86 35.12 -9.45
N LEU A 16 -14.81 35.49 -8.59
CA LEU A 16 -14.96 34.88 -7.26
C LEU A 16 -15.70 33.55 -7.48
N GLY A 17 -14.99 32.60 -8.08
CA GLY A 17 -15.45 31.24 -8.32
C GLY A 17 -14.39 30.28 -7.78
N THR A 18 -14.33 30.18 -6.45
CA THR A 18 -13.89 28.98 -5.69
C THR A 18 -12.68 28.21 -6.26
N ALA A 19 -11.55 28.88 -6.42
CA ALA A 19 -10.25 28.20 -6.40
C ALA A 19 -9.76 28.14 -4.96
N PHE A 20 -10.40 27.33 -4.10
CA PHE A 20 -9.88 26.81 -2.83
C PHE A 20 -10.90 25.77 -2.31
N ALA A 21 -10.97 24.60 -2.97
CA ALA A 21 -11.35 23.37 -2.26
C ALA A 21 -10.13 22.96 -1.42
N GLY A 22 -9.95 23.67 -0.32
CA GLY A 22 -8.80 23.51 0.58
C GLY A 22 -9.18 24.01 1.96
N ALA A 23 -10.05 23.25 2.63
CA ALA A 23 -10.21 23.20 4.09
C ALA A 23 -11.34 22.23 4.39
N GLY A 24 -11.02 20.95 4.27
CA GLY A 24 -11.95 19.86 4.44
C GLY A 24 -11.43 18.61 3.75
N VAL A 25 -10.19 18.19 4.04
CA VAL A 25 -10.01 16.75 4.16
C VAL A 25 -10.83 16.36 5.39
N ALA A 26 -12.14 16.23 5.19
CA ALA A 26 -12.92 15.35 6.03
C ALA A 26 -12.09 14.05 6.11
N ASN A 27 -11.88 13.55 7.32
CA ASN A 27 -11.41 12.18 7.53
C ASN A 27 -12.39 11.27 6.79
N ALA A 28 -12.14 11.02 5.51
CA ALA A 28 -12.90 10.10 4.70
C ALA A 28 -12.23 8.75 4.99
N GLY A 29 -12.87 8.00 5.89
CA GLY A 29 -12.28 6.86 6.58
C GLY A 29 -11.83 5.82 5.59
N GLY A 30 -10.52 5.57 5.52
CA GLY A 30 -9.97 4.40 4.84
C GLY A 30 -9.60 3.31 5.84
N LEU A 31 -9.08 2.19 5.32
CA LEU A 31 -8.59 1.09 6.14
C LEU A 31 -7.28 1.48 6.84
N THR A 32 -7.32 1.57 8.16
CA THR A 32 -6.21 1.99 9.04
C THR A 32 -6.06 1.02 10.20
N GLY A 33 -4.88 0.98 10.80
CA GLY A 33 -4.55 0.05 11.88
C GLY A 33 -3.59 -1.03 11.41
N GLY A 34 -3.50 -2.14 12.12
CA GLY A 34 -2.56 -3.21 11.78
C GLY A 34 -3.07 -4.59 12.14
N PHE A 35 -2.56 -5.59 11.42
CA PHE A 35 -2.90 -6.99 11.61
C PHE A 35 -1.69 -7.87 11.29
N SER A 36 -1.63 -9.05 11.91
CA SER A 36 -0.73 -10.11 11.48
C SER A 36 -1.45 -11.13 10.60
N ILE A 37 -0.69 -11.71 9.68
CA ILE A 37 -1.11 -12.77 8.78
C ILE A 37 -0.49 -14.07 9.26
N GLY A 38 -1.31 -15.11 9.33
CA GLY A 38 -0.85 -16.49 9.41
C GLY A 38 -1.64 -17.35 8.42
N SER A 39 -0.99 -18.34 7.83
CA SER A 39 -1.70 -19.37 7.07
C SER A 39 -1.43 -20.76 7.62
N VAL A 40 -2.49 -21.56 7.64
CA VAL A 40 -2.44 -23.01 7.91
C VAL A 40 -2.72 -23.83 6.65
N MET A 41 -3.25 -23.22 5.59
CA MET A 41 -3.73 -23.90 4.37
C MET A 41 -3.05 -23.39 3.10
N THR A 42 -2.37 -22.25 3.14
CA THR A 42 -1.65 -21.65 2.02
C THR A 42 -0.16 -21.79 2.24
N THR A 43 0.52 -22.39 1.28
CA THR A 43 2.00 -22.44 1.22
C THR A 43 2.50 -21.51 0.12
N ILE A 44 3.79 -21.19 0.16
CA ILE A 44 4.46 -20.47 -0.93
C ILE A 44 5.45 -21.41 -1.61
N GLU A 45 5.32 -21.56 -2.92
CA GLU A 45 6.30 -22.22 -3.77
C GLU A 45 7.33 -21.19 -4.26
N LEU A 46 8.59 -21.52 -4.06
CA LEU A 46 9.75 -20.82 -4.60
C LEU A 46 10.15 -21.52 -5.89
N SER A 47 10.19 -20.77 -6.98
CA SER A 47 10.63 -21.26 -8.28
C SER A 47 11.48 -20.21 -9.00
N GLN A 48 11.91 -20.50 -10.22
CA GLN A 48 12.72 -19.58 -11.01
C GLN A 48 12.02 -18.21 -11.15
N GLY A 49 12.63 -17.17 -10.59
CA GLY A 49 12.15 -15.78 -10.65
C GLY A 49 10.77 -15.54 -10.01
N GLN A 50 10.28 -16.43 -9.14
CA GLN A 50 8.89 -16.37 -8.69
C GLN A 50 8.68 -16.89 -7.26
N LEU A 51 7.76 -16.21 -6.55
CA LEU A 51 7.06 -16.73 -5.37
C LEU A 51 5.57 -16.89 -5.71
N THR A 52 5.03 -18.09 -5.57
CA THR A 52 3.63 -18.41 -5.89
C THR A 52 2.92 -18.95 -4.66
N PHE A 53 1.73 -18.41 -4.36
CA PHE A 53 0.87 -18.95 -3.30
C PHE A 53 0.09 -20.16 -3.82
N ASP A 54 0.01 -21.23 -3.04
CA ASP A 54 -0.79 -22.41 -3.35
C ASP A 54 -1.68 -22.77 -2.14
N PRO A 55 -3.01 -22.73 -2.28
CA PRO A 55 -3.78 -22.35 -3.47
C PRO A 55 -3.70 -20.84 -3.81
N ASN A 56 -4.14 -20.45 -5.01
CA ASN A 56 -4.20 -19.05 -5.47
C ASN A 56 -5.60 -18.70 -6.02
N PRO A 57 -6.36 -17.77 -5.39
CA PRO A 57 -6.04 -17.07 -4.14
C PRO A 57 -5.97 -18.04 -2.95
N GLY A 58 -5.03 -17.77 -2.04
CA GLY A 58 -4.81 -18.58 -0.85
C GLY A 58 -5.54 -18.00 0.37
N PRO A 59 -6.30 -18.79 1.14
CA PRO A 59 -6.90 -18.29 2.36
C PRO A 59 -5.81 -18.03 3.42
N VAL A 60 -5.87 -16.85 4.03
CA VAL A 60 -5.04 -16.47 5.18
C VAL A 60 -5.91 -15.94 6.32
N GLY A 61 -5.51 -16.24 7.55
CA GLY A 61 -6.15 -15.72 8.75
C GLY A 61 -5.51 -14.39 9.16
N LEU A 62 -6.35 -13.46 9.60
CA LEU A 62 -5.93 -12.14 10.07
C LEU A 62 -6.14 -12.04 11.58
N ALA A 63 -5.06 -11.74 12.30
CA ALA A 63 -5.14 -11.34 13.70
C ALA A 63 -5.00 -9.82 13.80
N VAL A 64 -6.14 -9.14 13.91
CA VAL A 64 -6.20 -7.68 13.93
C VAL A 64 -5.74 -7.15 15.28
N THR A 65 -4.80 -6.22 15.24
CA THR A 65 -4.24 -5.57 16.44
C THR A 65 -5.04 -4.33 16.82
N ASN A 66 -5.48 -3.54 15.83
CA ASN A 66 -6.26 -2.31 16.03
C ASN A 66 -6.83 -1.76 14.71
N GLY A 67 -7.63 -0.68 14.81
CA GLY A 67 -8.06 0.14 13.69
C GLY A 67 -9.36 -0.33 13.03
N SER A 68 -9.60 0.10 11.79
CA SER A 68 -10.81 -0.23 11.02
C SER A 68 -10.79 -1.65 10.45
N PHE A 69 -9.67 -2.36 10.54
CA PHE A 69 -9.56 -3.76 10.11
C PHE A 69 -10.35 -4.75 10.98
N VAL A 70 -10.90 -4.35 12.12
CA VAL A 70 -11.61 -5.24 13.07
C VAL A 70 -12.82 -5.96 12.49
N ASN A 71 -13.31 -5.53 11.32
CA ASN A 71 -14.41 -6.17 10.61
C ASN A 71 -13.97 -7.35 9.73
N PHE A 72 -12.66 -7.56 9.58
CA PHE A 72 -12.08 -8.63 8.79
C PHE A 72 -11.34 -9.60 9.70
N ASN A 73 -11.43 -10.88 9.37
CA ASN A 73 -10.66 -11.93 10.05
C ASN A 73 -9.93 -12.85 9.08
N SER A 74 -10.11 -12.64 7.78
CA SER A 74 -9.53 -13.46 6.71
C SER A 74 -9.23 -12.59 5.49
N ALA A 75 -8.36 -13.08 4.62
CA ALA A 75 -8.15 -12.53 3.28
C ALA A 75 -7.79 -13.63 2.28
N GLY A 76 -8.06 -13.38 1.00
CA GLY A 76 -7.43 -14.09 -0.10
C GLY A 76 -6.09 -13.43 -0.44
N ILE A 77 -4.98 -14.17 -0.33
CA ILE A 77 -3.67 -13.71 -0.79
C ILE A 77 -3.44 -14.16 -2.23
N GLN A 78 -3.10 -13.20 -3.09
CA GLN A 78 -2.90 -13.44 -4.52
C GLN A 78 -1.42 -13.39 -4.90
N GLY A 79 -1.04 -14.30 -5.78
CA GLY A 79 0.26 -14.30 -6.44
C GLY A 79 0.12 -14.42 -7.95
N PRO A 80 1.25 -14.53 -8.66
CA PRO A 80 2.63 -14.60 -8.14
C PRO A 80 3.26 -13.23 -7.82
N LEU A 81 4.38 -13.26 -7.09
CA LEU A 81 5.39 -12.20 -7.07
C LEU A 81 6.53 -12.63 -8.00
N ASN A 82 6.72 -11.89 -9.09
CA ASN A 82 7.73 -12.19 -10.12
C ASN A 82 8.87 -11.17 -10.07
N PHE A 83 10.09 -11.68 -10.24
CA PHE A 83 11.31 -10.91 -10.30
C PHE A 83 12.21 -11.50 -11.40
N ASP A 84 12.91 -10.65 -12.12
CA ASP A 84 13.77 -11.04 -13.26
C ASP A 84 15.04 -11.85 -12.88
N GLY A 85 15.20 -12.18 -11.60
CA GLY A 85 16.39 -12.83 -11.04
C GLY A 85 17.58 -11.87 -10.84
N SER A 86 17.42 -10.58 -11.16
CA SER A 86 18.43 -9.56 -10.92
C SER A 86 18.59 -9.32 -9.42
N THR A 87 19.76 -9.69 -8.90
CA THR A 87 20.12 -9.51 -7.50
C THR A 87 21.08 -8.35 -7.30
N THR A 88 20.86 -7.56 -6.26
CA THR A 88 21.92 -6.78 -5.63
C THR A 88 22.36 -7.49 -4.36
N GLY A 89 23.32 -8.40 -4.47
CA GLY A 89 23.73 -9.25 -3.35
C GLY A 89 22.68 -10.32 -3.05
N THR A 90 22.01 -10.19 -1.90
CA THR A 90 20.96 -11.12 -1.44
C THR A 90 19.55 -10.55 -1.58
N SER A 91 19.42 -9.42 -2.29
CA SER A 91 18.17 -8.67 -2.47
C SER A 91 17.69 -8.73 -3.91
N TYR A 92 16.39 -8.97 -4.10
CA TYR A 92 15.68 -8.96 -5.36
C TYR A 92 14.59 -7.88 -5.35
N THR A 93 14.38 -7.23 -6.49
CA THR A 93 13.23 -6.35 -6.69
C THR A 93 12.13 -7.13 -7.41
N VAL A 94 10.90 -7.01 -6.95
CA VAL A 94 9.74 -7.61 -7.63
C VAL A 94 9.31 -6.67 -8.74
N ASP A 95 9.38 -7.16 -9.98
CA ASP A 95 9.04 -6.40 -11.19
C ASP A 95 7.55 -6.52 -11.54
N TYR A 96 6.91 -7.59 -11.11
CA TYR A 96 5.50 -7.84 -11.36
C TYR A 96 4.83 -8.53 -10.17
N PHE A 97 3.63 -8.07 -9.85
CA PHE A 97 2.76 -8.63 -8.82
C PHE A 97 1.29 -8.61 -9.29
N THR A 98 0.51 -9.59 -8.84
CA THR A 98 -0.94 -9.62 -9.03
C THR A 98 -1.62 -8.64 -8.07
N ASN A 99 -2.60 -7.88 -8.58
CA ASN A 99 -3.43 -6.99 -7.78
C ASN A 99 -4.92 -7.32 -7.95
N PRO A 100 -5.73 -7.26 -6.87
CA PRO A 100 -5.31 -6.96 -5.50
C PRO A 100 -4.42 -8.07 -4.91
N PHE A 101 -3.43 -7.71 -4.09
CA PHE A 101 -2.54 -8.67 -3.45
C PHE A 101 -3.21 -9.35 -2.25
N LEU A 102 -3.99 -8.57 -1.49
CA LEU A 102 -4.95 -9.11 -0.52
C LEU A 102 -6.34 -8.59 -0.87
N ASP A 103 -7.32 -9.48 -0.84
CA ASP A 103 -8.74 -9.15 -0.85
C ASP A 103 -9.34 -9.59 0.49
N PHE A 104 -9.96 -8.67 1.21
CA PHE A 104 -10.38 -8.89 2.60
C PHE A 104 -11.75 -9.55 2.66
N GLY A 105 -11.92 -10.39 3.67
CA GLY A 105 -13.18 -11.07 3.91
C GLY A 105 -13.43 -11.35 5.38
N ASN A 106 -14.56 -11.99 5.64
CA ASN A 106 -14.93 -12.43 6.97
C ASN A 106 -15.49 -13.85 6.90
N LEU A 107 -14.79 -14.78 7.54
CA LEU A 107 -15.15 -16.19 7.62
C LEU A 107 -15.62 -16.57 9.02
N ASP A 108 -16.36 -17.67 9.13
CA ASP A 108 -16.66 -18.26 10.44
C ASP A 108 -15.39 -18.73 11.17
N PHE A 109 -14.40 -19.21 10.40
CA PHE A 109 -13.09 -19.64 10.88
C PHE A 109 -11.96 -18.91 10.11
N PRO A 110 -11.12 -18.11 10.78
CA PRO A 110 -10.03 -17.37 10.13
C PRO A 110 -9.13 -18.25 9.26
N GLY A 111 -8.98 -17.88 7.99
CA GLY A 111 -8.09 -18.59 7.05
C GLY A 111 -8.53 -20.00 6.66
N VAL A 112 -9.78 -20.40 6.95
CA VAL A 112 -10.32 -21.71 6.58
C VAL A 112 -11.60 -21.54 5.77
N ASP A 113 -11.51 -21.77 4.47
CA ASP A 113 -12.68 -21.88 3.60
C ASP A 113 -13.23 -23.31 3.62
N ALA A 114 -14.27 -23.53 4.43
CA ALA A 114 -14.94 -24.81 4.58
C ALA A 114 -15.78 -25.22 3.34
N GLY A 115 -15.98 -24.32 2.37
CA GLY A 115 -16.77 -24.53 1.15
C GLY A 115 -15.95 -24.78 -0.11
N GLY A 116 -14.63 -24.61 -0.06
CA GLY A 116 -13.73 -24.76 -1.21
C GLY A 116 -13.98 -23.78 -2.36
N GLY A 117 -14.63 -22.64 -2.07
CA GLY A 117 -14.97 -21.60 -3.03
C GLY A 117 -14.59 -20.21 -2.48
N THR A 118 -13.82 -19.46 -3.27
CA THR A 118 -13.19 -18.20 -2.86
C THR A 118 -14.19 -17.07 -2.56
N GLY A 119 -15.47 -17.23 -2.88
CA GLY A 119 -16.51 -16.22 -2.67
C GLY A 119 -16.83 -15.88 -1.20
N SER A 120 -16.17 -16.52 -0.24
CA SER A 120 -16.27 -16.21 1.20
C SER A 120 -15.00 -15.57 1.80
N ILE A 121 -13.86 -15.64 1.09
CA ILE A 121 -12.57 -15.07 1.52
C ILE A 121 -12.25 -13.73 0.85
N GLU A 122 -12.90 -13.44 -0.27
CA GLU A 122 -12.78 -12.21 -1.05
C GLU A 122 -14.14 -11.50 -1.05
N ASP A 123 -14.19 -10.24 -0.65
CA ASP A 123 -15.39 -9.42 -0.79
C ASP A 123 -15.37 -8.61 -2.10
N GLY A 124 -14.21 -8.49 -2.76
CA GLY A 124 -14.02 -7.75 -4.00
C GLY A 124 -14.12 -6.23 -3.81
N ILE A 125 -14.14 -5.76 -2.57
CA ILE A 125 -14.48 -4.40 -2.16
C ILE A 125 -13.31 -3.80 -1.36
N ASN A 126 -12.90 -4.47 -0.29
CA ASN A 126 -11.82 -4.05 0.59
C ASN A 126 -10.56 -4.78 0.17
N THR A 127 -9.55 -4.05 -0.29
CA THR A 127 -8.36 -4.67 -0.88
C THR A 127 -7.06 -4.01 -0.45
N PHE A 128 -5.94 -4.73 -0.58
CA PHE A 128 -4.60 -4.21 -0.54
C PHE A 128 -3.91 -4.45 -1.88
N SER A 129 -3.57 -3.38 -2.58
CA SER A 129 -2.83 -3.46 -3.85
C SER A 129 -1.38 -3.06 -3.66
N LEU A 130 -0.46 -3.89 -4.15
CA LEU A 130 0.96 -3.61 -4.16
C LEU A 130 1.31 -2.53 -5.19
N THR A 131 2.32 -1.75 -4.83
CA THR A 131 3.00 -0.79 -5.72
C THR A 131 4.49 -1.06 -5.81
N LYS A 132 5.05 -1.68 -4.77
CA LYS A 132 6.45 -2.11 -4.70
C LYS A 132 6.56 -3.29 -3.76
N SER A 133 7.40 -4.25 -4.13
CA SER A 133 7.84 -5.32 -3.24
C SER A 133 9.33 -5.61 -3.43
N THR A 134 10.00 -6.01 -2.36
CA THR A 134 11.39 -6.50 -2.40
C THR A 134 11.48 -7.84 -1.68
N ILE A 135 12.47 -8.64 -2.03
CA ILE A 135 12.75 -9.93 -1.41
C ILE A 135 14.20 -9.91 -0.94
N ASP A 136 14.43 -10.14 0.35
CA ASP A 136 15.75 -10.17 0.96
C ASP A 136 16.02 -11.54 1.58
N LEU A 137 17.14 -12.16 1.20
CA LEU A 137 17.58 -13.44 1.75
C LEU A 137 18.50 -13.21 2.96
N MET A 138 18.17 -13.84 4.07
CA MET A 138 18.90 -13.72 5.33
C MET A 138 19.33 -15.10 5.84
N GLN A 139 20.64 -15.34 5.86
CA GLN A 139 21.19 -16.53 6.52
C GLN A 139 21.12 -16.38 8.04
N MET A 140 20.61 -17.40 8.73
CA MET A 140 20.67 -17.43 10.19
C MET A 140 22.12 -17.67 10.67
N PRO A 141 22.67 -16.84 11.59
CA PRO A 141 24.09 -16.92 11.97
C PRO A 141 24.56 -18.26 12.54
N ASP A 142 23.68 -18.97 13.25
CA ASP A 142 24.02 -20.17 14.02
C ASP A 142 23.14 -21.38 13.64
N ASN A 143 22.48 -21.31 12.49
CA ASN A 143 21.50 -22.31 12.05
C ASN A 143 21.55 -22.43 10.52
N PRO A 144 21.54 -23.65 9.94
CA PRO A 144 21.39 -23.86 8.50
C PRO A 144 20.00 -23.46 7.98
N ASN A 145 19.35 -22.42 8.51
CA ASN A 145 18.05 -21.95 8.04
C ASN A 145 18.20 -20.60 7.33
N VAL A 146 17.30 -20.35 6.39
CA VAL A 146 17.17 -19.06 5.70
C VAL A 146 15.81 -18.47 5.99
N ASP A 147 15.82 -17.19 6.37
CA ASP A 147 14.63 -16.35 6.34
C ASP A 147 14.61 -15.57 5.03
N ILE A 148 13.44 -15.54 4.40
CA ILE A 148 13.17 -14.75 3.21
C ILE A 148 12.18 -13.68 3.61
N LEU A 149 12.65 -12.43 3.65
CA LEU A 149 11.84 -11.28 3.97
C LEU A 149 11.26 -10.69 2.68
N VAL A 150 9.94 -10.62 2.60
CA VAL A 150 9.22 -9.99 1.49
C VAL A 150 8.61 -8.69 2.00
N SER A 151 9.23 -7.56 1.69
CA SER A 151 8.69 -6.26 2.07
C SER A 151 7.64 -5.79 1.09
N LEU A 152 6.49 -5.39 1.63
CA LEU A 152 5.28 -5.04 0.91
C LEU A 152 4.98 -3.55 1.07
N HIS A 153 4.75 -2.85 -0.04
CA HIS A 153 4.31 -1.47 -0.04
C HIS A 153 3.17 -1.26 -1.04
N GLY A 154 2.11 -0.58 -0.59
CA GLY A 154 0.90 -0.48 -1.37
C GLY A 154 -0.13 0.48 -0.81
N PHE A 155 -1.37 0.28 -1.26
CA PHE A 155 -2.54 1.01 -0.78
C PHE A 155 -3.62 0.04 -0.36
N PHE A 156 -4.20 0.30 0.80
CA PHE A 156 -5.50 -0.24 1.14
C PHE A 156 -6.59 0.60 0.50
N GLU A 157 -7.60 -0.03 -0.08
CA GLU A 157 -8.79 0.60 -0.65
C GLU A 157 -10.03 0.05 0.08
N ASP A 158 -10.93 0.93 0.51
CA ASP A 158 -12.19 0.57 1.16
C ASP A 158 -13.37 0.53 0.17
N GLU A 159 -14.56 0.19 0.66
CA GLU A 159 -15.79 0.16 -0.14
C GLU A 159 -16.19 1.48 -0.83
N ASN A 160 -15.65 2.60 -0.34
CA ASN A 160 -15.94 3.93 -0.86
C ASN A 160 -14.81 4.44 -1.77
N GLY A 161 -13.79 3.62 -2.03
CA GLY A 161 -12.61 3.97 -2.82
C GLY A 161 -11.58 4.84 -2.08
N HIS A 162 -11.68 4.97 -0.75
CA HIS A 162 -10.69 5.68 0.05
C HIS A 162 -9.39 4.89 0.13
N LYS A 163 -8.29 5.57 -0.21
CA LYS A 163 -6.95 4.97 -0.20
C LYS A 163 -6.18 5.34 1.05
N THR A 164 -5.63 4.33 1.71
CA THR A 164 -4.71 4.50 2.83
C THR A 164 -3.38 3.85 2.49
N HIS A 165 -2.25 4.46 2.87
CA HIS A 165 -0.95 3.87 2.60
C HIS A 165 -0.79 2.60 3.44
N GLY A 166 -0.36 1.52 2.82
CA GLY A 166 -0.08 0.26 3.48
C GLY A 166 1.38 -0.13 3.35
N LYS A 167 1.93 -0.67 4.42
CA LYS A 167 3.25 -1.30 4.43
C LYS A 167 3.24 -2.53 5.33
N GLY A 168 4.12 -3.46 5.06
CA GLY A 168 4.27 -4.64 5.89
C GLY A 168 5.32 -5.58 5.34
N ASP A 169 5.43 -6.74 5.98
CA ASP A 169 6.39 -7.75 5.60
C ASP A 169 5.75 -9.14 5.69
N LEU A 170 6.15 -10.04 4.79
CA LEU A 170 6.01 -11.49 4.97
C LEU A 170 7.39 -12.08 5.24
N THR A 171 7.46 -13.06 6.13
CA THR A 171 8.66 -13.86 6.38
C THR A 171 8.36 -15.30 6.04
N LEU A 172 9.13 -15.85 5.10
CA LEU A 172 9.15 -17.26 4.77
C LEU A 172 10.38 -17.87 5.44
N GLN A 173 10.23 -19.11 5.91
CA GLN A 173 11.29 -19.80 6.62
C GLN A 173 11.57 -21.12 5.91
N LEU A 174 12.83 -21.33 5.53
CA LEU A 174 13.32 -22.58 4.98
C LEU A 174 14.32 -23.22 5.94
N ALA A 175 14.08 -24.48 6.27
CA ALA A 175 14.95 -25.24 7.15
C ALA A 175 16.01 -26.01 6.37
N ASP A 176 17.20 -26.15 6.96
CA ASP A 176 18.32 -26.91 6.40
C ASP A 176 18.66 -26.50 4.95
N THR A 177 18.73 -25.19 4.72
CA THR A 177 19.00 -24.55 3.45
C THR A 177 19.95 -23.35 3.63
N SER A 178 20.67 -23.02 2.57
CA SER A 178 21.55 -21.86 2.50
C SER A 178 21.03 -20.79 1.56
N VAL A 179 21.47 -19.54 1.76
CA VAL A 179 21.15 -18.45 0.83
C VAL A 179 21.54 -18.81 -0.61
N ALA A 180 22.68 -19.47 -0.80
CA ALA A 180 23.14 -19.89 -2.12
C ALA A 180 22.20 -20.90 -2.80
N GLU A 181 21.60 -21.81 -2.02
CA GLU A 181 20.60 -22.75 -2.54
C GLU A 181 19.31 -22.04 -2.92
N VAL A 182 18.81 -21.12 -2.08
CA VAL A 182 17.64 -20.29 -2.44
C VAL A 182 17.89 -19.49 -3.72
N GLN A 183 19.07 -18.87 -3.84
CA GLN A 183 19.47 -18.18 -5.07
C GLN A 183 19.50 -19.14 -6.27
N SER A 184 19.93 -20.38 -6.07
CA SER A 184 19.95 -21.40 -7.12
C SER A 184 18.53 -21.80 -7.56
N ILE A 185 17.57 -21.89 -6.64
CA ILE A 185 16.14 -22.09 -6.95
C ILE A 185 15.62 -20.92 -7.78
N PHE A 186 15.86 -19.69 -7.33
CA PHE A 186 15.43 -18.48 -8.02
C PHE A 186 16.08 -18.30 -9.40
N ASN A 187 17.30 -18.81 -9.59
CA ASN A 187 17.98 -18.81 -10.89
C ASN A 187 17.52 -19.97 -11.80
N GLY A 188 16.72 -20.92 -11.29
CA GLY A 188 16.26 -22.09 -12.03
C GLY A 188 17.32 -23.17 -12.20
N THR A 189 18.35 -23.19 -11.34
CA THR A 189 19.41 -24.21 -11.33
C THR A 189 19.22 -25.28 -10.25
N SER A 190 18.16 -25.15 -9.44
CA SER A 190 17.73 -26.13 -8.43
C SER A 190 16.22 -26.32 -8.50
N ASP A 191 15.74 -27.44 -7.95
CA ASP A 191 14.31 -27.76 -7.92
C ASP A 191 13.53 -26.77 -7.04
N ALA A 192 12.24 -26.59 -7.35
CA ALA A 192 11.35 -25.74 -6.56
C ALA A 192 11.25 -26.21 -5.10
N ALA A 193 11.00 -25.27 -4.19
CA ALA A 193 10.84 -25.56 -2.76
C ALA A 193 9.57 -24.90 -2.22
N SER A 194 8.93 -25.53 -1.25
CA SER A 194 7.77 -24.96 -0.56
C SER A 194 8.16 -24.40 0.81
N ALA A 195 7.59 -23.27 1.17
CA ALA A 195 7.77 -22.63 2.47
C ALA A 195 6.42 -22.27 3.10
N THR A 196 6.40 -22.25 4.42
CA THR A 196 5.34 -21.59 5.19
C THR A 196 5.70 -20.13 5.40
N PHE A 197 4.69 -19.29 5.65
CA PHE A 197 4.90 -17.86 5.88
C PHE A 197 4.06 -17.32 7.02
N SER A 198 4.53 -16.21 7.55
CA SER A 198 3.77 -15.33 8.45
C SER A 198 4.09 -13.88 8.08
N GLY A 199 3.29 -12.93 8.55
CA GLY A 199 3.59 -11.53 8.27
C GLY A 199 2.78 -10.55 9.09
N ALA A 200 2.99 -9.27 8.83
CA ALA A 200 2.22 -8.20 9.42
C ALA A 200 2.14 -7.01 8.46
N LEU A 201 0.97 -6.38 8.40
CA LEU A 201 0.74 -5.17 7.62
C LEU A 201 0.08 -4.09 8.48
N VAL A 202 0.35 -2.84 8.13
CA VAL A 202 -0.17 -1.64 8.79
C VAL A 202 -0.66 -0.65 7.74
N GLY A 203 -1.90 -0.17 7.92
CA GLY A 203 -2.48 0.95 7.21
C GLY A 203 -2.29 2.25 7.99
N GLU A 204 -1.57 3.21 7.38
CA GLU A 204 -1.26 4.50 7.97
C GLU A 204 -2.03 5.62 7.25
N MET A 205 -2.84 6.35 8.00
CA MET A 205 -3.42 7.60 7.53
C MET A 205 -2.30 8.64 7.42
N LYS A 206 -1.83 8.88 6.20
CA LYS A 206 -0.91 9.98 5.94
C LYS A 206 -1.68 11.29 6.10
N VAL A 207 -1.48 11.99 7.20
CA VAL A 207 -1.86 13.40 7.28
C VAL A 207 -0.85 14.13 6.41
N ASP A 208 -1.23 14.47 5.19
CA ASP A 208 -0.45 15.42 4.39
C ASP A 208 -0.50 16.77 5.12
N VAL A 209 0.46 17.00 6.02
CA VAL A 209 0.66 18.32 6.63
C VAL A 209 1.07 19.24 5.48
N PRO A 210 0.28 20.24 5.10
CA PRO A 210 0.64 21.14 4.02
C PRO A 210 1.98 21.79 4.36
N GLU A 211 2.94 21.70 3.45
CA GLU A 211 4.25 22.30 3.69
C GLU A 211 4.09 23.81 4.01
N PRO A 212 4.93 24.37 4.91
CA PRO A 212 4.80 25.75 5.38
C PRO A 212 4.71 26.81 4.26
N THR A 213 5.22 26.49 3.07
CA THR A 213 5.19 27.35 1.88
C THR A 213 3.75 27.67 1.42
N VAL A 214 2.80 26.73 1.55
CA VAL A 214 1.39 26.96 1.20
C VAL A 214 0.72 27.89 2.23
N LEU A 215 1.08 27.75 3.51
CA LEU A 215 0.61 28.62 4.60
C LEU A 215 1.15 30.05 4.45
N PHE A 216 2.43 30.18 4.08
CA PHE A 216 3.08 31.47 3.85
C PHE A 216 2.53 32.17 2.60
N GLY A 217 2.22 31.41 1.54
CA GLY A 217 1.58 31.93 0.32
C GLY A 217 0.23 32.59 0.57
N LEU A 218 -0.60 32.02 1.46
CA LEU A 218 -1.88 32.60 1.87
C LEU A 218 -1.72 33.84 2.79
N GLY A 219 -0.69 33.86 3.65
CA GLY A 219 -0.39 35.01 4.52
C GLY A 219 0.08 36.25 3.76
N VAL A 220 0.81 36.08 2.65
CA VAL A 220 1.29 37.21 1.83
C VAL A 220 0.16 37.81 0.99
N VAL A 221 -0.80 37.00 0.51
CA VAL A 221 -1.95 37.49 -0.27
C VAL A 221 -2.88 38.36 0.58
N THR A 222 -3.09 38.03 1.86
CA THR A 222 -3.88 38.86 2.78
C THR A 222 -3.16 40.18 3.13
N ALA A 223 -1.84 40.17 3.33
CA ALA A 223 -1.07 41.39 3.56
C ALA A 223 -1.06 42.34 2.33
N GLY A 224 -1.06 41.80 1.11
CA GLY A 224 -1.14 42.57 -0.14
C GLY A 224 -2.48 43.27 -0.36
N ILE A 225 -3.60 42.64 0.04
CA ILE A 225 -4.94 43.22 -0.11
C ILE A 225 -5.17 44.38 0.88
N VAL A 226 -4.65 44.29 2.10
CA VAL A 226 -4.78 45.36 3.11
C VAL A 226 -3.91 46.58 2.75
N THR A 227 -2.70 46.36 2.22
CA THR A 227 -1.82 47.47 1.78
C THR A 227 -2.28 48.13 0.48
N SER A 228 -2.92 47.37 -0.43
CA SER A 228 -3.53 47.92 -1.66
C SER A 228 -4.68 48.90 -1.37
N ARG A 229 -5.48 48.65 -0.32
CA ARG A 229 -6.59 49.55 0.06
C ARG A 229 -6.14 50.87 0.68
N ARG A 230 -4.93 50.93 1.25
CA ARG A 230 -4.43 52.14 1.94
C ARG A 230 -3.81 53.19 1.03
N LYS A 231 -3.44 52.84 -0.22
CA LYS A 231 -2.83 53.77 -1.18
C LYS A 231 -3.81 54.51 -2.10
N LYS A 232 -5.12 54.26 -2.01
CA LYS A 232 -6.11 54.87 -2.92
C LYS A 232 -6.81 56.12 -2.37
N ASN A 233 -6.46 56.59 -1.17
CA ASN A 233 -6.99 57.83 -0.58
C ASN A 233 -5.85 58.80 -0.19
N SER A 234 -4.96 59.12 -1.15
CA SER A 234 -4.16 60.35 -1.12
C SER A 234 -4.05 60.94 -2.50
#